data_AF-A0A2G5F9J4-F1
#
_entry.id   AF-A0A2G5F9J4-F1
#
_cell.length_a   1.000
_cell.length_b   1.000
_cell.length_c   1.000
_cell.angle_alpha   90.00
_cell.angle_beta   90.00
_cell.angle_gamma   90.00
#
_symmetry.space_group_name_H-M   'P 1'
#
loop_
_entity.id
_entity.type
_entity.pdbx_description
1 polymer ?
#
loop_
_entity_poly.entity_id
_entity_poly.type
_entity_poly.pdbx_seq_one_letter_code
_entity_poly.pdbx_strand_id
1 'polypeptide(L)'
;MTRRPIKRHCGGSRTRPFPFSSFGRTSALVASTRRQSSPLKQPRNNVLESPGQGYTKKALKEKNIQQESSSEEDDEETVQADFAFFDPKPDDFHGVKILLQSFLDNKQWDLSGFVDLILGQTTVGTVIKIEDAEDDTPFSVVTALNLGRYKDHRCITEIKDFLLKVSQKDVTCDLRVLLEESAHYVGLLVSQRVVNLPPQLLPPLYDALFDEVSWATEDEVR
;
A
#
# COMPACT_ATOMS: atom_id res chain seq x y z
N MET A 1 12.49 -18.02 -13.89
CA MET A 1 12.54 -19.00 -12.78
C MET A 1 11.44 -18.64 -11.80
N THR A 2 10.46 -19.52 -11.56
CA THR A 2 9.32 -19.25 -10.67
C THR A 2 9.70 -19.53 -9.21
N ARG A 3 9.55 -18.53 -8.32
CA ARG A 3 9.88 -18.64 -6.89
C ARG A 3 8.65 -19.03 -6.06
N ARG A 4 8.87 -19.91 -5.07
CA ARG A 4 7.88 -20.41 -4.11
C ARG A 4 7.63 -19.41 -2.96
N PRO A 5 6.45 -19.45 -2.31
CA PRO A 5 6.11 -18.50 -1.25
C PRO A 5 6.83 -18.81 0.07
N ILE A 6 7.24 -17.75 0.77
CA ILE A 6 7.92 -17.80 2.07
C ILE A 6 6.93 -17.41 3.18
N LYS A 7 6.70 -18.32 4.14
CA LYS A 7 6.06 -18.02 5.43
C LYS A 7 7.08 -17.40 6.38
N ARG A 8 6.77 -16.27 7.03
CA ARG A 8 7.57 -15.74 8.14
C ARG A 8 6.74 -15.53 9.40
N HIS A 9 7.32 -16.00 10.50
CA HIS A 9 6.90 -15.83 11.89
C HIS A 9 7.06 -14.37 12.33
N CYS A 10 6.03 -13.78 12.95
CA CYS A 10 6.11 -12.46 13.58
C CYS A 10 6.68 -12.55 15.01
N GLY A 11 7.83 -11.92 15.25
CA GLY A 11 8.35 -11.56 16.58
C GLY A 11 8.30 -10.03 16.72
N GLY A 12 7.66 -9.53 17.78
CA GLY A 12 7.26 -8.13 17.88
C GLY A 12 8.31 -7.15 18.42
N SER A 13 8.03 -5.86 18.25
CA SER A 13 8.37 -4.82 19.23
C SER A 13 7.29 -3.72 19.22
N ARG A 14 6.88 -3.28 20.40
CA ARG A 14 5.83 -2.27 20.62
C ARG A 14 6.45 -0.87 20.62
N THR A 15 6.09 -0.03 19.65
CA THR A 15 6.25 1.42 19.76
C THR A 15 4.89 2.08 19.53
N ARG A 16 4.50 2.99 20.44
CA ARG A 16 3.23 3.72 20.35
C ARG A 16 3.42 4.93 19.42
N PRO A 17 2.49 5.20 18.48
CA PRO A 17 2.64 6.32 17.56
C PRO A 17 2.29 7.65 18.22
N PHE A 18 3.04 8.69 17.87
CA PHE A 18 2.73 10.08 18.22
C PHE A 18 1.60 10.61 17.31
N PRO A 19 0.59 11.33 17.84
CA PRO A 19 -0.53 11.81 17.04
C PRO A 19 -0.16 13.07 16.25
N PHE A 20 -0.23 12.98 14.92
CA PHE A 20 0.16 14.05 14.00
C PHE A 20 -0.92 15.12 13.74
N SER A 21 -2.15 14.97 14.23
CA SER A 21 -3.24 15.93 13.99
C SER A 21 -3.47 16.92 15.14
N SER A 22 -4.04 18.09 14.83
CA SER A 22 -4.42 19.11 15.82
C SER A 22 -5.43 18.57 16.84
N PHE A 23 -6.36 17.72 16.41
CA PHE A 23 -7.32 17.05 17.28
C PHE A 23 -6.64 16.07 18.25
N GLY A 24 -5.69 15.26 17.75
CA GLY A 24 -4.97 14.27 18.58
C GLY A 24 -4.06 14.89 19.63
N ARG A 25 -3.53 16.11 19.38
CA ARG A 25 -2.77 16.87 20.39
C ARG A 25 -3.68 17.37 21.52
N THR A 26 -4.91 17.78 21.22
CA THR A 26 -5.88 18.27 22.21
C THR A 26 -6.34 17.15 23.16
N SER A 27 -6.60 15.94 22.65
CA SER A 27 -7.01 14.79 23.47
C SER A 27 -5.92 14.34 24.44
N ALA A 28 -4.64 14.44 24.05
CA ALA A 28 -3.50 14.07 24.90
C ALA A 28 -3.32 15.02 26.10
N LEU A 29 -3.68 16.30 25.96
CA LEU A 29 -3.61 17.28 27.05
C LEU A 29 -4.69 17.06 28.12
N VAL A 30 -5.89 16.61 27.73
CA VAL A 30 -7.00 16.35 28.67
C VAL A 30 -6.72 15.12 29.57
N ALA A 31 -5.91 14.16 29.09
CA ALA A 31 -5.51 12.98 29.86
C ALA A 31 -4.45 13.29 30.94
N SER A 32 -3.77 14.44 30.88
CA SER A 32 -2.64 14.76 31.75
C SER A 32 -3.00 15.52 33.03
N THR A 33 -4.24 16.01 33.18
CA THR A 33 -4.60 16.93 34.28
C THR A 33 -5.28 16.28 35.49
N ARG A 34 -5.26 14.95 35.64
CA ARG A 34 -5.92 14.29 36.78
C ARG A 34 -5.01 13.39 37.59
N ARG A 35 -3.99 13.94 38.26
CA ARG A 35 -3.27 13.26 39.36
C ARG A 35 -2.67 14.22 40.39
N GLN A 36 -3.43 14.52 41.45
CA GLN A 36 -3.01 14.82 42.84
C GLN A 36 -4.24 14.49 43.73
N SER A 37 -4.25 13.92 44.95
CA SER A 37 -3.26 13.37 45.89
C SER A 37 -4.00 12.75 47.12
N SER A 38 -3.80 11.46 47.45
CA SER A 38 -3.84 10.77 48.78
C SER A 38 -5.08 10.85 49.74
N PRO A 39 -5.12 10.13 50.89
CA PRO A 39 -5.58 8.74 51.09
C PRO A 39 -6.76 8.60 52.11
N LEU A 40 -7.36 7.41 52.30
CA LEU A 40 -7.80 6.83 53.61
C LEU A 40 -8.86 5.69 53.49
N LYS A 41 -8.56 4.59 54.22
CA LYS A 41 -9.41 3.61 54.93
C LYS A 41 -10.15 2.48 54.16
N GLN A 42 -9.74 1.24 54.51
CA GLN A 42 -10.52 -0.02 54.41
C GLN A 42 -11.65 -0.06 55.48
N PRO A 43 -12.62 -1.00 55.38
CA PRO A 43 -12.52 -2.32 56.07
C PRO A 43 -12.92 -3.53 55.17
N ARG A 44 -12.21 -4.68 55.21
CA ARG A 44 -12.46 -5.92 56.02
C ARG A 44 -13.70 -6.72 55.56
N ASN A 45 -13.62 -8.00 55.14
CA ASN A 45 -13.30 -9.20 55.92
C ASN A 45 -12.95 -10.41 54.98
N ASN A 46 -11.83 -11.10 55.24
CA ASN A 46 -11.69 -12.49 55.78
C ASN A 46 -11.56 -13.58 54.69
N VAL A 47 -10.37 -14.13 54.42
CA VAL A 47 -9.70 -15.28 55.12
C VAL A 47 -10.41 -16.60 54.73
N LEU A 48 -9.79 -17.63 54.13
CA LEU A 48 -8.63 -18.41 54.57
C LEU A 48 -8.14 -19.42 53.47
N GLU A 49 -6.82 -19.63 53.43
CA GLU A 49 -6.04 -20.86 53.11
C GLU A 49 -5.93 -21.49 51.68
N SER A 50 -4.70 -21.40 51.16
CA SER A 50 -3.95 -22.36 50.31
C SER A 50 -3.68 -23.69 51.09
N PRO A 51 -3.19 -24.84 50.52
CA PRO A 51 -2.23 -24.93 49.40
C PRO A 51 -2.29 -26.16 48.47
N GLY A 52 -1.52 -26.12 47.38
CA GLY A 52 -0.77 -27.29 46.90
C GLY A 52 -1.13 -27.87 45.52
N GLN A 53 -0.10 -27.92 44.67
CA GLN A 53 0.27 -29.02 43.77
C GLN A 53 -0.70 -29.49 42.66
N GLY A 54 -0.21 -29.48 41.41
CA GLY A 54 -0.63 -30.49 40.42
C GLY A 54 -0.70 -30.01 38.97
N TYR A 55 0.31 -30.35 38.17
CA TYR A 55 0.20 -30.39 36.72
C TYR A 55 -0.73 -31.53 36.30
N THR A 56 -1.79 -31.25 35.53
CA THR A 56 -2.38 -32.24 34.61
C THR A 56 -3.02 -31.57 33.40
N LYS A 57 -2.55 -31.96 32.22
CA LYS A 57 -3.24 -31.82 30.94
C LYS A 57 -4.57 -32.56 31.00
N LYS A 58 -5.67 -31.94 30.55
CA LYS A 58 -6.76 -32.61 29.81
C LYS A 58 -7.71 -31.61 29.19
N ALA A 59 -8.13 -31.97 27.99
CA ALA A 59 -9.09 -31.29 27.14
C ALA A 59 -10.38 -30.91 27.88
N LEU A 60 -10.97 -29.76 27.53
CA LEU A 60 -12.41 -29.59 27.65
C LEU A 60 -12.98 -28.82 26.46
N LYS A 61 -14.00 -29.46 25.92
CA LYS A 61 -14.98 -29.03 24.94
C LYS A 61 -16.01 -28.20 25.70
N GLU A 62 -16.28 -26.96 25.27
CA GLU A 62 -17.50 -26.25 25.67
C GLU A 62 -18.21 -25.73 24.43
N LYS A 63 -19.48 -26.12 24.36
CA LYS A 63 -20.47 -25.79 23.34
C LYS A 63 -21.18 -24.50 23.73
N ASN A 64 -21.81 -23.91 22.71
CA ASN A 64 -23.16 -23.32 22.74
C ASN A 64 -23.24 -21.79 22.85
N ILE A 65 -23.37 -21.14 21.69
CA ILE A 65 -24.36 -20.09 21.51
C ILE A 65 -25.20 -20.48 20.29
N GLN A 66 -26.32 -21.16 20.56
CA GLN A 66 -27.48 -21.18 19.69
C GLN A 66 -28.01 -19.75 19.55
N GLN A 67 -27.84 -19.18 18.36
CA GLN A 67 -28.75 -18.16 17.87
C GLN A 67 -29.46 -18.76 16.66
N GLU A 68 -30.60 -19.39 16.95
CA GLU A 68 -31.64 -19.66 15.98
C GLU A 68 -32.29 -18.31 15.64
N SER A 69 -31.75 -17.63 14.62
CA SER A 69 -32.46 -16.55 13.93
C SER A 69 -32.84 -17.11 12.58
N SER A 70 -34.06 -17.65 12.52
CA SER A 70 -34.76 -17.92 11.27
C SER A 70 -34.98 -16.57 10.58
N SER A 71 -34.10 -16.23 9.66
CA SER A 71 -34.23 -15.07 8.79
C SER A 71 -34.15 -15.60 7.37
N GLU A 72 -35.24 -15.39 6.64
CA GLU A 72 -35.48 -15.84 5.27
C GLU A 72 -34.24 -15.54 4.41
N GLU A 73 -33.70 -16.58 3.79
CA GLU A 73 -32.55 -16.53 2.88
C GLU A 73 -32.94 -15.71 1.65
N ASP A 74 -32.67 -14.41 1.69
CA ASP A 74 -32.29 -13.68 0.50
C ASP A 74 -30.86 -14.16 0.21
N ASP A 75 -30.71 -15.06 -0.78
CA ASP A 75 -29.43 -15.50 -1.30
C ASP A 75 -28.74 -14.28 -1.97
N GLU A 76 -28.33 -13.29 -1.18
CA GLU A 76 -27.36 -12.29 -1.57
C GLU A 76 -26.05 -13.06 -1.76
N GLU A 77 -25.84 -13.52 -2.99
CA GLU A 77 -24.60 -14.14 -3.45
C GLU A 77 -23.41 -13.29 -2.98
N THR A 78 -22.73 -13.76 -1.94
CA THR A 78 -21.59 -13.03 -1.38
C THR A 78 -20.45 -13.12 -2.39
N VAL A 79 -20.32 -12.11 -3.24
CA VAL A 79 -19.21 -11.99 -4.18
C VAL A 79 -17.93 -11.75 -3.38
N GLN A 80 -17.13 -12.80 -3.22
CA GLN A 80 -15.80 -12.70 -2.64
C GLN A 80 -14.82 -12.28 -3.74
N ALA A 81 -14.28 -11.06 -3.64
CA ALA A 81 -13.24 -10.57 -4.53
C ALA A 81 -11.89 -10.57 -3.81
N ASP A 82 -10.97 -11.41 -4.27
CA ASP A 82 -9.61 -11.48 -3.73
C ASP A 82 -8.67 -10.66 -4.63
N PHE A 83 -8.11 -9.59 -4.05
CA PHE A 83 -7.14 -8.75 -4.74
C PHE A 83 -5.75 -9.38 -4.69
N ALA A 84 -5.17 -9.58 -5.85
CA ALA A 84 -3.82 -10.10 -6.02
C ALA A 84 -2.91 -9.12 -6.76
N PHE A 85 -1.62 -9.24 -6.47
CA PHE A 85 -0.55 -8.44 -7.06
C PHE A 85 0.08 -9.24 -8.20
N PHE A 86 0.17 -8.62 -9.38
CA PHE A 86 0.74 -9.23 -10.56
C PHE A 86 1.77 -8.30 -11.19
N ASP A 87 2.73 -8.88 -11.90
CA ASP A 87 3.64 -8.10 -12.75
C ASP A 87 2.87 -7.53 -13.97
N PRO A 88 3.14 -6.30 -14.41
CA PRO A 88 2.54 -5.71 -15.60
C PRO A 88 2.81 -6.56 -16.84
N LYS A 89 1.77 -6.82 -17.63
CA LYS A 89 1.86 -7.57 -18.88
C LYS A 89 1.39 -6.73 -20.06
N PRO A 90 1.87 -6.99 -21.29
CA PRO A 90 1.38 -6.34 -22.49
C PRO A 90 -0.15 -6.43 -22.67
N ASP A 91 -0.77 -7.49 -22.15
CA ASP A 91 -2.22 -7.71 -22.19
C ASP A 91 -3.00 -6.65 -21.37
N ASP A 92 -2.34 -6.01 -20.39
CA ASP A 92 -2.92 -4.98 -19.52
C ASP A 92 -3.02 -3.60 -20.18
N PHE A 93 -2.59 -3.47 -21.44
CA PHE A 93 -2.50 -2.20 -22.17
C PHE A 93 -3.78 -1.37 -22.07
N HIS A 94 -4.93 -1.99 -22.28
CA HIS A 94 -6.19 -1.25 -22.28
C HIS A 94 -6.55 -0.73 -20.88
N GLY A 95 -6.43 -1.57 -19.85
CA GLY A 95 -6.78 -1.18 -18.49
C GLY A 95 -5.83 -0.13 -17.92
N VAL A 96 -4.52 -0.28 -18.13
CA VAL A 96 -3.53 0.71 -17.72
C VAL A 96 -3.74 2.04 -18.45
N LYS A 97 -4.08 2.01 -19.74
CA LYS A 97 -4.41 3.21 -20.52
C LYS A 97 -5.63 3.95 -19.96
N ILE A 98 -6.68 3.24 -19.56
CA ILE A 98 -7.85 3.85 -18.93
C ILE A 98 -7.47 4.48 -17.59
N LEU A 99 -6.70 3.78 -16.75
CA LEU A 99 -6.24 4.31 -15.46
C LEU A 99 -5.45 5.61 -15.63
N LEU A 100 -4.55 5.66 -16.62
CA LEU A 100 -3.64 6.79 -16.85
C LEU A 100 -4.22 7.90 -17.75
N GLN A 101 -5.48 7.79 -18.19
CA GLN A 101 -6.09 8.79 -19.07
C GLN A 101 -6.10 10.20 -18.45
N SER A 102 -6.30 10.29 -17.14
CA SER A 102 -6.32 11.54 -16.37
C SER A 102 -4.98 11.94 -15.77
N PHE A 103 -3.87 11.26 -16.11
CA PHE A 103 -2.58 11.43 -15.44
C PHE A 103 -1.97 12.83 -15.59
N LEU A 104 -2.16 13.49 -16.74
CA LEU A 104 -1.67 14.85 -17.02
C LEU A 104 -2.83 15.86 -17.16
N ASP A 105 -3.80 15.84 -16.24
CA ASP A 105 -4.95 16.76 -16.20
C ASP A 105 -5.72 16.84 -17.54
N ASN A 106 -5.90 15.69 -18.20
CA ASN A 106 -6.57 15.55 -19.50
C ASN A 106 -5.90 16.32 -20.66
N LYS A 107 -4.63 16.70 -20.54
CA LYS A 107 -3.84 17.21 -21.67
C LYS A 107 -3.70 16.12 -22.75
N GLN A 108 -3.61 16.50 -24.02
CA GLN A 108 -3.23 15.56 -25.08
C GLN A 108 -1.71 15.34 -25.04
N TRP A 109 -1.32 14.08 -24.98
CA TRP A 109 0.07 13.62 -24.94
C TRP A 109 0.13 12.18 -25.44
N ASP A 110 1.34 11.66 -25.66
CA ASP A 110 1.54 10.27 -26.08
C ASP A 110 1.33 9.28 -24.92
N LEU A 111 0.07 9.10 -24.54
CA LEU A 111 -0.35 8.13 -23.52
C LEU A 111 -0.10 6.68 -23.97
N SER A 112 -0.30 6.37 -25.25
CA SER A 112 -0.16 4.99 -25.73
C SER A 112 1.30 4.56 -25.66
N GLY A 113 2.23 5.39 -26.16
CA GLY A 113 3.65 5.11 -26.03
C GLY A 113 4.13 5.06 -24.58
N PHE A 114 3.47 5.79 -23.67
CA PHE A 114 3.79 5.74 -22.24
C PHE A 114 3.36 4.42 -21.60
N VAL A 115 2.16 3.93 -21.93
CA VAL A 115 1.69 2.62 -21.46
C VAL A 115 2.56 1.50 -22.01
N ASP A 116 2.90 1.55 -23.31
CA ASP A 116 3.83 0.58 -23.91
C ASP A 116 5.18 0.56 -23.20
N LEU A 117 5.68 1.74 -22.79
CA LEU A 117 6.93 1.86 -22.05
C LEU A 117 6.83 1.27 -20.64
N ILE A 118 5.71 1.47 -19.95
CA ILE A 118 5.46 0.85 -18.63
C ILE A 118 5.39 -0.68 -18.75
N LEU A 119 4.63 -1.19 -19.72
CA LEU A 119 4.43 -2.63 -19.89
C LEU A 119 5.67 -3.33 -20.49
N GLY A 120 6.52 -2.60 -21.21
CA GLY A 120 7.81 -3.08 -21.68
C GLY A 120 8.83 -3.27 -20.56
N GLN A 121 8.63 -2.63 -19.40
CA GLN A 121 9.50 -2.77 -18.24
C GLN A 121 8.95 -3.84 -17.28
N THR A 122 9.38 -5.09 -17.47
CA THR A 122 8.95 -6.23 -16.64
C THR A 122 9.70 -6.36 -15.31
N THR A 123 10.72 -5.54 -15.08
CA THR A 123 11.59 -5.63 -13.89
C THR A 123 11.06 -4.85 -12.69
N VAL A 124 10.35 -3.74 -12.93
CA VAL A 124 9.82 -2.87 -11.88
C VAL A 124 8.44 -2.40 -12.27
N GLY A 125 7.47 -2.78 -11.47
CA GLY A 125 6.07 -2.44 -11.58
C GLY A 125 5.20 -3.55 -11.04
N THR A 126 4.11 -3.17 -10.39
CA THR A 126 3.07 -4.08 -9.92
C THR A 126 1.70 -3.54 -10.33
N VAL A 127 0.83 -4.43 -10.80
CA VAL A 127 -0.60 -4.17 -11.02
C VAL A 127 -1.45 -4.95 -10.02
N ILE A 128 -2.56 -4.35 -9.57
CA ILE A 128 -3.54 -5.02 -8.72
C ILE A 128 -4.72 -5.44 -9.56
N LYS A 129 -5.08 -6.72 -9.50
CA LYS A 129 -6.24 -7.31 -10.16
C LYS A 129 -7.02 -8.19 -9.20
N ILE A 130 -8.23 -8.58 -9.59
CA ILE A 130 -9.01 -9.59 -8.86
C ILE A 130 -8.65 -10.95 -9.45
N GLU A 131 -8.29 -11.90 -8.59
CA GLU A 131 -8.05 -13.29 -8.98
C GLU A 131 -9.38 -13.91 -9.47
N ASP A 132 -9.33 -14.66 -10.58
CA ASP A 132 -10.50 -15.29 -11.23
C ASP A 132 -11.57 -14.34 -11.80
N ALA A 133 -11.28 -13.05 -11.99
CA ALA A 133 -12.16 -12.16 -12.74
C ALA A 133 -12.14 -12.48 -14.25
N GLU A 134 -13.31 -12.48 -14.91
CA GLU A 134 -13.40 -12.62 -16.37
C GLU A 134 -12.74 -11.44 -17.09
N ASP A 135 -12.83 -10.26 -16.48
CA ASP A 135 -12.22 -9.04 -16.98
C ASP A 135 -10.84 -8.85 -16.34
N ASP A 136 -9.79 -9.04 -17.13
CA ASP A 136 -8.38 -8.93 -16.74
C ASP A 136 -7.93 -7.47 -16.49
N THR A 137 -8.85 -6.61 -16.04
CA THR A 137 -8.68 -5.16 -15.94
C THR A 137 -7.96 -4.79 -14.63
N PRO A 138 -6.78 -4.15 -14.69
CA PRO A 138 -6.10 -3.65 -13.49
C PRO A 138 -6.90 -2.54 -12.79
N PHE A 139 -6.96 -2.63 -11.46
CA PHE A 139 -7.52 -1.61 -10.56
C PHE A 139 -6.47 -0.58 -10.12
N SER A 140 -5.20 -0.97 -10.16
CA SER A 140 -4.08 -0.09 -9.85
C SER A 140 -2.85 -0.49 -10.63
N VAL A 141 -2.02 0.50 -10.94
CA VAL A 141 -0.69 0.34 -11.50
C VAL A 141 0.27 1.21 -10.70
N VAL A 142 1.37 0.61 -10.25
CA VAL A 142 2.48 1.33 -9.66
C VAL A 142 3.76 0.87 -10.34
N THR A 143 4.57 1.81 -10.81
CA THR A 143 5.86 1.53 -11.46
C THR A 143 6.81 2.70 -11.27
N ALA A 144 8.11 2.43 -11.37
CA ALA A 144 9.15 3.45 -11.34
C ALA A 144 9.96 3.41 -12.65
N LEU A 145 10.03 4.53 -13.35
CA LEU A 145 10.70 4.64 -14.65
C LEU A 145 11.96 5.51 -14.55
N ASN A 146 13.10 5.04 -15.01
CA ASN A 146 14.32 5.85 -15.01
C ASN A 146 14.28 6.92 -16.11
N LEU A 147 14.38 8.20 -15.74
CA LEU A 147 14.31 9.32 -16.69
C LEU A 147 15.52 9.41 -17.63
N GLY A 148 16.67 8.90 -17.21
CA GLY A 148 17.88 8.85 -18.02
C GLY A 148 17.82 7.77 -19.09
N ARG A 149 17.29 6.58 -18.76
CA ARG A 149 17.13 5.45 -19.69
C ARG A 149 16.15 5.78 -20.82
N TYR A 150 15.04 6.43 -20.48
CA TYR A 150 13.94 6.69 -21.41
C TYR A 150 13.90 8.12 -21.96
N LYS A 151 15.02 8.85 -21.88
CA LYS A 151 15.10 10.26 -22.30
C LYS A 151 14.70 10.52 -23.76
N ASP A 152 14.88 9.54 -24.63
CA ASP A 152 14.64 9.67 -26.08
C ASP A 152 13.17 9.40 -26.46
N HIS A 153 12.34 8.95 -25.50
CA HIS A 153 10.92 8.72 -25.73
C HIS A 153 10.12 10.01 -25.64
N ARG A 154 9.25 10.24 -26.63
CA ARG A 154 8.38 11.42 -26.73
C ARG A 154 7.54 11.64 -25.49
N CYS A 155 6.98 10.57 -24.92
CA CYS A 155 6.17 10.60 -23.71
C CYS A 155 6.90 11.24 -22.53
N ILE A 156 8.17 10.88 -22.35
CA ILE A 156 8.99 11.37 -21.23
C ILE A 156 9.32 12.86 -21.42
N THR A 157 9.66 13.27 -22.64
CA THR A 157 9.88 14.69 -22.96
C THR A 157 8.62 15.53 -22.72
N GLU A 158 7.44 15.04 -23.13
CA GLU A 158 6.16 15.73 -22.91
C GLU A 158 5.80 15.85 -21.42
N ILE A 159 6.13 14.83 -20.60
CA ILE A 159 5.99 14.89 -19.14
C ILE A 159 6.95 15.92 -18.55
N LYS A 160 8.23 15.94 -18.96
CA LYS A 160 9.20 16.93 -18.49
C LYS A 160 8.73 18.36 -18.79
N ASP A 161 8.26 18.60 -20.01
CA ASP A 161 7.73 19.89 -20.42
C ASP A 161 6.48 20.28 -19.63
N PHE A 162 5.61 19.31 -19.32
CA PHE A 162 4.43 19.54 -18.50
C PHE A 162 4.83 19.92 -17.07
N LEU A 163 5.74 19.19 -16.44
CA LEU A 163 6.23 19.48 -15.08
C LEU A 163 6.88 20.87 -15.01
N LEU A 164 7.66 21.25 -16.02
CA LEU A 164 8.25 22.58 -16.12
C LEU A 164 7.21 23.69 -16.28
N LYS A 165 6.12 23.42 -17.00
CA LYS A 165 5.02 24.38 -17.21
C LYS A 165 4.17 24.58 -15.96
N VAL A 166 3.93 23.52 -15.18
CA VAL A 166 3.13 23.56 -13.95
C VAL A 166 3.94 24.13 -12.77
N SER A 167 5.26 23.95 -12.79
CA SER A 167 6.14 24.40 -11.73
C SER A 167 6.16 25.93 -11.56
N GLN A 168 6.17 26.37 -10.31
CA GLN A 168 6.34 27.79 -9.96
C GLN A 168 7.79 28.23 -10.21
N LYS A 169 7.98 29.50 -10.60
CA LYS A 169 9.28 30.05 -11.05
C LYS A 169 10.44 29.78 -10.09
N ASP A 170 10.18 29.78 -8.79
CA ASP A 170 11.22 29.57 -7.76
C ASP A 170 11.77 28.14 -7.72
N VAL A 171 11.02 27.14 -8.18
CA VAL A 171 11.41 25.70 -8.16
C VAL A 171 11.86 25.21 -9.54
N THR A 172 11.56 25.97 -10.61
CA THR A 172 11.84 25.54 -11.98
C THR A 172 13.32 25.30 -12.27
N CYS A 173 14.22 26.06 -11.64
CA CYS A 173 15.67 25.89 -11.82
C CYS A 173 16.15 24.54 -11.26
N ASP A 174 15.78 24.22 -10.02
CA ASP A 174 16.15 22.96 -9.38
C ASP A 174 15.53 21.75 -10.11
N LEU A 175 14.28 21.90 -10.58
CA LEU A 175 13.60 20.87 -11.35
C LEU A 175 14.32 20.60 -12.68
N ARG A 176 14.82 21.63 -13.37
CA ARG A 176 15.62 21.44 -14.60
C ARG A 176 16.88 20.64 -14.33
N VAL A 177 17.61 20.96 -13.27
CA VAL A 177 18.81 20.20 -12.87
C VAL A 177 18.48 18.73 -12.59
N LEU A 178 17.33 18.46 -11.96
CA LEU A 178 16.85 17.09 -11.71
C LEU A 178 16.44 16.34 -12.99
N LEU A 179 15.75 17.00 -13.91
CA LEU A 179 15.21 16.37 -15.12
C LEU A 179 16.23 16.27 -16.26
N GLU A 180 17.29 17.08 -16.26
CA GLU A 180 18.33 17.13 -17.29
C GLU A 180 19.65 16.54 -16.78
N GLU A 181 20.36 17.24 -15.88
CA GLU A 181 21.73 16.90 -15.48
C GLU A 181 21.81 15.62 -14.64
N SER A 182 20.85 15.41 -13.75
CA SER A 182 20.81 14.24 -12.86
C SER A 182 19.76 13.19 -13.28
N ALA A 183 19.26 13.26 -14.52
CA ALA A 183 18.23 12.36 -15.04
C ALA A 183 18.58 10.87 -14.89
N HIS A 184 19.87 10.52 -14.91
CA HIS A 184 20.35 9.14 -14.73
C HIS A 184 20.03 8.55 -13.34
N TYR A 185 19.95 9.39 -12.31
CA TYR A 185 19.68 8.99 -10.93
C TYR A 185 18.23 9.26 -10.50
N VAL A 186 17.40 9.82 -11.39
CA VAL A 186 16.03 10.21 -11.08
C VAL A 186 15.06 9.23 -11.73
N GLY A 187 14.20 8.66 -10.89
CA GLY A 187 13.07 7.83 -11.30
C GLY A 187 11.75 8.61 -11.25
N LEU A 188 10.93 8.46 -12.28
CA LEU A 188 9.53 8.87 -12.30
C LEU A 188 8.68 7.76 -11.68
N LEU A 189 8.13 8.03 -10.50
CA LEU A 189 7.13 7.17 -9.87
C LEU A 189 5.76 7.41 -10.50
N VAL A 190 5.21 6.40 -11.15
CA VAL A 190 3.85 6.39 -11.68
C VAL A 190 3.00 5.57 -10.72
N SER A 191 2.07 6.20 -10.04
CA SER A 191 1.19 5.53 -9.08
C SER A 191 -0.24 5.95 -9.34
N GLN A 192 -1.03 5.05 -9.93
CA GLN A 192 -2.42 5.30 -10.27
C GLN A 192 -3.32 4.18 -9.77
N ARG A 193 -4.48 4.55 -9.25
CA ARG A 193 -5.47 3.62 -8.70
C ARG A 193 -6.88 4.12 -8.92
N VAL A 194 -7.82 3.19 -8.97
CA VAL A 194 -9.24 3.53 -8.86
C VAL A 194 -9.55 4.05 -7.45
N VAL A 195 -10.57 4.90 -7.36
CA VAL A 195 -11.02 5.48 -6.08
C VAL A 195 -11.57 4.44 -5.10
N ASN A 196 -12.04 3.30 -5.63
CA ASN A 196 -12.66 2.23 -4.85
C ASN A 196 -11.65 1.21 -4.31
N LEU A 197 -10.35 1.38 -4.56
CA LEU A 197 -9.33 0.43 -4.12
C LEU A 197 -9.18 0.49 -2.59
N PRO A 198 -9.29 -0.64 -1.86
CA PRO A 198 -9.08 -0.68 -0.41
C PRO A 198 -7.70 -0.11 -0.02
N PRO A 199 -7.63 0.87 0.89
CA PRO A 199 -6.36 1.51 1.26
C PRO A 199 -5.37 0.56 1.94
N GLN A 200 -5.83 -0.59 2.45
CA GLN A 200 -5.01 -1.61 3.11
C GLN A 200 -4.03 -2.28 2.14
N LEU A 201 -4.29 -2.23 0.83
CA LEU A 201 -3.41 -2.78 -0.20
C LEU A 201 -2.22 -1.87 -0.53
N LEU A 202 -2.27 -0.58 -0.14
CA LEU A 202 -1.23 0.39 -0.53
C LEU A 202 0.11 0.18 0.18
N PRO A 203 0.20 -0.05 1.50
CA PRO A 203 1.48 -0.29 2.14
C PRO A 203 2.28 -1.45 1.52
N PRO A 204 1.71 -2.67 1.37
CA PRO A 204 2.45 -3.77 0.75
C PRO A 204 2.77 -3.52 -0.72
N LEU A 205 1.94 -2.75 -1.44
CA LEU A 205 2.20 -2.37 -2.84
C LEU A 205 3.46 -1.51 -2.98
N TYR A 206 3.64 -0.51 -2.11
CA TYR A 206 4.83 0.33 -2.15
C TYR A 206 6.06 -0.40 -1.63
N ASP A 207 5.92 -1.24 -0.59
CA ASP A 207 7.02 -2.07 -0.09
C ASP A 207 7.54 -3.00 -1.20
N ALA A 208 6.63 -3.64 -1.96
CA ALA A 208 6.98 -4.46 -3.11
C ALA A 208 7.72 -3.66 -4.19
N LEU A 209 7.25 -2.45 -4.52
CA LEU A 209 7.93 -1.60 -5.49
C LEU A 209 9.36 -1.24 -5.07
N PHE A 210 9.59 -0.94 -3.79
CA PHE A 210 10.94 -0.65 -3.30
C PHE A 210 11.87 -1.86 -3.40
N ASP A 211 11.35 -3.06 -3.09
CA ASP A 211 12.08 -4.31 -3.25
C ASP A 211 12.41 -4.58 -4.74
N GLU A 212 11.45 -4.35 -5.65
CA GLU A 212 11.63 -4.48 -7.11
C GLU A 212 12.71 -3.52 -7.64
N VAL A 213 12.69 -2.25 -7.20
CA VAL A 213 13.73 -1.28 -7.57
C VAL A 213 15.10 -1.75 -7.09
N SER A 214 15.19 -2.26 -5.86
CA SER A 214 16.44 -2.81 -5.33
C SER A 214 16.93 -3.98 -6.19
N TRP A 215 16.05 -4.93 -6.54
CA TRP A 215 16.41 -6.08 -7.37
C TRP A 215 16.82 -5.67 -8.79
N ALA A 216 16.10 -4.74 -9.41
CA ALA A 216 16.45 -4.22 -10.72
C ALA A 216 17.85 -3.56 -10.72
N THR A 217 18.18 -2.80 -9.67
CA THR A 217 19.52 -2.22 -9.54
C THR A 217 20.63 -3.26 -9.34
N GLU A 218 20.35 -4.41 -8.73
CA GLU A 218 21.33 -5.50 -8.59
C GLU A 218 21.52 -6.26 -9.91
N ASP A 219 20.43 -6.47 -10.67
CA ASP A 219 20.43 -7.25 -11.90
C ASP A 219 21.02 -6.49 -13.11
N GLU A 220 20.86 -5.16 -13.19
CA GLU A 220 21.38 -4.33 -14.29
C GLU A 220 22.87 -3.97 -14.18
N VAL A 221 23.51 -4.20 -13.03
CA VAL A 221 24.94 -3.89 -12.81
C VAL A 221 25.88 -5.00 -13.32
N ARG A 222 25.35 -6.02 -14.02
CA ARG A 222 26.13 -7.13 -14.59
C ARG A 222 26.48 -7.00 -16.06
#